data_AF-A0A2M6W5Y5-F1
#
_entry.id   AF-A0A2M6W5Y5-F1
#
_cell.length_a   1.000
_cell.length_b   1.000
_cell.length_c   1.000
_cell.angle_alpha   90.00
_cell.angle_beta   90.00
_cell.angle_gamma   90.00
#
_symmetry.space_group_name_H-M   'P 1'
#
loop_
_entity.id
_entity.type
_entity.pdbx_description
1 polymer ?
#
loop_
_entity_poly.entity_id
_entity_poly.type
_entity_poly.pdbx_seq_one_letter_code
_entity_poly.pdbx_strand_id
1 'polypeptide(L)'
;MTLGQYRWIKLVFIIVIAIIVSQSIIFKNYLIPITSLIVSSLLLIYLRRQVKEVIADERDYAIGGKSAFLALQIYSWVAVIGMLIFYAFRDFNPAYESIGLTLAFSTCFLMFLFGVIFRYYSKFSLTNKKLLYIILISVLFFVVAIFTLRFFSGEDNWIYVNGNWTEHGHSDFPAPSFECE
;
A
#
# COMPACT_ATOMS: atom_id res chain seq x y z
N MET A 1 18.63 25.37 10.17
CA MET A 1 17.69 25.41 9.04
C MET A 1 16.28 25.69 9.55
N THR A 2 15.46 26.47 8.83
CA THR A 2 14.04 26.68 9.19
C THR A 2 13.19 25.48 8.75
N LEU A 3 12.00 25.28 9.34
CA LEU A 3 11.10 24.17 8.97
C LEU A 3 10.66 24.26 7.51
N GLY A 4 10.43 25.47 7.00
CA GLY A 4 10.06 25.71 5.61
C GLY A 4 11.13 25.22 4.63
N GLN A 5 12.40 25.53 4.91
CA GLN A 5 13.55 25.06 4.13
C GLN A 5 13.66 23.53 4.17
N TYR A 6 13.51 22.91 5.35
CA TYR A 6 13.54 21.45 5.48
C TYR A 6 12.43 20.78 4.65
N ARG A 7 11.20 21.32 4.70
CA ARG A 7 10.07 20.77 3.95
C ARG A 7 10.30 20.84 2.44
N TRP A 8 10.84 21.95 1.95
CA TRP A 8 11.21 22.10 0.54
C TRP A 8 12.29 21.11 0.12
N ILE A 9 13.38 20.99 0.88
CA ILE A 9 14.45 20.04 0.58
C ILE A 9 13.89 18.61 0.57
N LYS A 10 13.08 18.24 1.57
CA LYS A 10 12.44 16.92 1.61
C LYS A 10 11.59 16.66 0.35
N LEU A 11 10.83 17.66 -0.12
CA LEU A 11 10.02 17.53 -1.33
C LEU A 11 10.89 17.32 -2.56
N VAL A 12 11.99 18.07 -2.70
CA VAL A 12 12.97 17.88 -3.79
C VAL A 12 13.54 16.46 -3.78
N PHE A 13 13.95 15.94 -2.61
CA PHE A 13 14.42 14.56 -2.48
C PHE A 13 13.37 13.53 -2.93
N ILE A 14 12.09 13.73 -2.57
CA ILE A 14 11.00 12.83 -2.99
C ILE A 14 10.88 12.81 -4.52
N ILE A 15 10.91 13.97 -5.18
CA ILE A 15 10.83 14.06 -6.64
C ILE A 15 12.02 13.35 -7.29
N VAL A 16 13.23 13.62 -6.80
CA VAL A 16 14.46 13.01 -7.34
C VAL A 16 14.43 11.49 -7.20
N ILE A 17 14.06 10.97 -6.03
CA ILE A 17 13.93 9.52 -5.80
C ILE A 17 12.87 8.92 -6.75
N ALA A 18 11.73 9.58 -6.94
CA ALA A 18 10.69 9.07 -7.83
C ALA A 18 11.19 8.94 -9.27
N ILE A 19 11.94 9.94 -9.76
CA ILE A 19 12.58 9.90 -11.08
C ILE A 19 13.60 8.76 -11.15
N ILE A 20 14.48 8.62 -10.15
CA ILE A 20 15.49 7.56 -10.10
C ILE A 20 14.82 6.18 -10.15
N VAL A 21 13.80 5.95 -9.32
CA VAL A 21 13.05 4.68 -9.29
C VAL A 21 12.41 4.40 -10.64
N SER A 22 11.75 5.39 -11.25
CA SER A 22 11.11 5.25 -12.57
C SER A 22 12.12 4.85 -13.65
N GLN A 23 13.26 5.54 -13.74
CA GLN A 23 14.32 5.22 -14.71
C GLN A 23 14.94 3.84 -14.43
N SER A 24 15.13 3.50 -13.16
CA SER A 24 15.74 2.22 -12.76
C SER A 24 14.93 1.00 -13.20
N ILE A 25 13.60 1.11 -13.20
CA ILE A 25 12.70 0.07 -13.70
C ILE A 25 12.90 -0.14 -15.21
N ILE A 26 13.04 0.95 -15.97
CA ILE A 26 13.25 0.90 -17.44
C ILE A 26 14.59 0.23 -17.77
N PHE A 27 15.65 0.63 -17.07
CA PHE A 27 17.00 0.07 -17.28
C PHE A 27 17.24 -1.29 -16.61
N LYS A 28 16.21 -1.87 -15.97
CA LYS A 28 16.29 -3.12 -15.18
C LYS A 28 17.44 -3.12 -14.15
N ASN A 29 17.80 -1.96 -13.61
CA ASN A 29 18.87 -1.83 -12.62
C ASN A 29 18.28 -1.44 -11.25
N TYR A 30 17.96 -2.45 -10.45
CA TYR A 30 17.27 -2.28 -9.17
C TYR A 30 18.21 -1.97 -7.99
N LEU A 31 19.54 -1.98 -8.19
CA LEU A 31 20.51 -1.60 -7.16
C LEU A 31 20.57 -0.08 -6.96
N ILE A 32 20.45 0.69 -8.05
CA ILE A 32 20.41 2.16 -8.02
C ILE A 32 19.28 2.70 -7.12
N PRO A 33 18.01 2.27 -7.25
CA PRO A 33 16.94 2.81 -6.42
C PRO A 33 17.12 2.43 -4.95
N ILE A 34 17.57 1.22 -4.63
CA ILE A 34 17.83 0.78 -3.25
C ILE A 34 18.91 1.64 -2.59
N THR A 35 20.05 1.82 -3.26
CA THR A 35 21.15 2.64 -2.73
C THR A 35 20.74 4.10 -2.59
N SER A 36 20.02 4.65 -3.57
CA SER A 36 19.51 6.03 -3.51
C SER A 36 18.54 6.26 -2.35
N LEU A 37 17.69 5.27 -2.03
CA LEU A 37 16.78 5.32 -0.90
C LEU A 37 17.55 5.38 0.42
N ILE A 38 18.55 4.52 0.61
CA ILE A 38 19.37 4.49 1.84
C ILE A 38 20.11 5.81 2.01
N VAL A 39 20.82 6.27 0.98
CA VAL A 39 21.60 7.53 1.02
C VAL A 39 20.69 8.73 1.30
N SER A 40 19.56 8.81 0.60
CA SER A 40 18.59 9.88 0.82
C SER A 40 17.99 9.84 2.22
N SER A 41 17.72 8.66 2.76
CA SER A 41 17.21 8.51 4.13
C SER A 41 18.21 9.02 5.16
N LEU A 42 19.48 8.61 5.05
CA LEU A 42 20.55 9.05 5.93
C LEU A 42 20.77 10.57 5.85
N LEU A 43 20.79 11.12 4.63
CA LEU A 43 20.88 12.57 4.42
C LEU A 43 19.70 13.32 5.04
N LEU A 44 18.47 12.85 4.85
CA LEU A 44 17.29 13.48 5.45
C LEU A 44 17.31 13.39 6.99
N ILE A 45 17.78 12.28 7.57
CA ILE A 45 17.95 12.13 9.02
C ILE A 45 19.01 13.12 9.53
N TYR A 46 20.14 13.26 8.82
CA TYR A 46 21.17 14.21 9.16
C TYR A 46 20.67 15.66 9.09
N LEU A 47 20.02 16.04 7.98
CA LEU A 47 19.45 17.38 7.79
C LEU A 47 18.35 17.70 8.81
N ARG A 48 17.56 16.70 9.21
CA ARG A 48 16.55 16.87 10.27
C ARG A 48 17.18 17.29 11.60
N ARG A 49 18.38 16.81 11.93
CA ARG A 49 19.10 17.19 13.17
C ARG A 49 19.55 18.65 13.15
N GLN A 50 19.66 19.29 11.99
CA GLN A 50 20.08 20.69 11.85
C GLN A 50 18.91 21.70 11.85
N VAL A 51 17.67 21.23 11.99
CA VAL A 51 16.49 22.10 12.08
C VAL A 51 16.40 22.64 13.51
N LYS A 52 16.42 23.98 13.66
CA LYS A 52 16.46 24.66 14.97
C LYS A 52 15.07 24.92 15.56
N GLU A 53 14.04 24.86 14.73
CA GLU A 53 12.63 25.05 15.11
C GLU A 53 12.03 23.74 15.64
N VAL A 54 11.00 23.84 16.49
CA VAL A 54 10.29 22.69 17.04
C VAL A 54 9.59 21.93 15.91
N ILE A 55 10.10 20.74 15.58
CA ILE A 55 9.67 19.93 14.43
C ILE A 55 8.35 19.22 14.68
N ALA A 56 8.04 18.91 15.94
CA ALA A 56 6.87 18.16 16.34
C ALA A 56 6.11 18.91 17.42
N ASP A 57 4.88 19.27 17.11
CA ASP A 57 3.91 19.72 18.09
C ASP A 57 3.49 18.49 18.93
N GLU A 58 3.41 18.62 20.25
CA GLU A 58 3.09 17.50 21.14
C GLU A 58 1.74 16.87 20.78
N ARG A 59 0.87 17.65 20.13
CA ARG A 59 -0.40 17.21 19.58
C ARG A 59 -0.27 16.13 18.49
N ASP A 60 0.74 16.18 17.64
CA ASP A 60 0.95 15.17 16.59
C ASP A 60 1.35 13.82 17.19
N TYR A 61 2.15 13.85 18.26
CA TYR A 61 2.48 12.65 19.03
C TYR A 61 1.28 12.10 19.80
N ALA A 62 0.44 12.98 20.36
CA ALA A 62 -0.76 12.58 21.09
C ALA A 62 -1.84 11.97 20.18
N ILE A 63 -2.03 12.50 18.96
CA ILE A 63 -3.07 12.03 18.03
C ILE A 63 -2.61 10.82 17.23
N GLY A 64 -1.38 10.84 16.69
CA GLY A 64 -0.90 9.79 15.79
C GLY A 64 -0.26 8.60 16.51
N GLY A 65 0.25 8.79 17.74
CA GLY A 65 0.97 7.78 18.49
C GLY A 65 2.35 7.46 17.89
N LYS A 66 3.41 7.61 18.68
CA LYS A 66 4.80 7.33 18.24
C LYS A 66 4.98 5.92 17.66
N SER A 67 4.27 4.95 18.22
CA SER A 67 4.34 3.54 17.79
C SER A 67 3.72 3.31 16.41
N ALA A 68 2.61 3.97 16.07
CA ALA A 68 1.95 3.77 14.78
C ALA A 68 2.79 4.34 13.62
N PHE A 69 3.39 5.51 13.82
CA PHE A 69 4.32 6.09 12.85
C PHE A 69 5.55 5.19 12.61
N LEU A 70 6.12 4.64 13.69
CA LEU A 70 7.27 3.74 13.58
C LEU A 70 6.90 2.45 12.87
N ALA A 71 5.74 1.86 13.17
CA ALA A 71 5.23 0.68 12.48
C ALA A 71 5.04 0.93 10.97
N LEU A 72 4.41 2.05 10.61
CA LEU A 72 4.18 2.42 9.22
C LEU A 72 5.49 2.67 8.47
N GLN A 73 6.48 3.29 9.12
CA GLN A 73 7.80 3.51 8.54
C GLN A 73 8.53 2.19 8.30
N ILE A 74 8.57 1.27 9.28
CA ILE A 74 9.21 -0.04 9.13
C ILE A 74 8.53 -0.85 8.02
N TYR A 75 7.20 -0.93 8.04
CA TYR A 75 6.43 -1.64 7.02
C TYR A 75 6.73 -1.10 5.63
N SER A 76 6.70 0.22 5.44
CA SER A 76 6.94 0.84 4.12
C SER A 76 8.34 0.54 3.61
N TRP A 77 9.36 0.57 4.48
CA TRP A 77 10.73 0.22 4.10
C TRP A 77 10.87 -1.22 3.65
N VAL A 78 10.35 -2.16 4.45
CA VAL A 78 10.39 -3.59 4.13
C VAL A 78 9.61 -3.88 2.85
N ALA A 79 8.43 -3.29 2.68
CA ALA A 79 7.59 -3.50 1.50
C ALA A 79 8.22 -2.93 0.22
N VAL A 80 8.82 -1.74 0.26
CA VAL A 80 9.48 -1.14 -0.91
C VAL A 80 10.73 -1.93 -1.30
N ILE A 81 11.56 -2.33 -0.34
CA ILE A 81 12.73 -3.18 -0.63
C ILE A 81 12.27 -4.54 -1.18
N GLY A 82 11.29 -5.18 -0.54
CA GLY A 82 10.72 -6.44 -1.00
C GLY A 82 10.16 -6.33 -2.42
N MET A 83 9.42 -5.26 -2.72
CA MET A 83 8.90 -5.00 -4.05
C MET A 83 10.03 -4.90 -5.08
N LEU A 84 11.08 -4.13 -4.83
CA LEU A 84 12.20 -3.99 -5.76
C LEU A 84 12.93 -5.31 -5.99
N ILE A 85 13.08 -6.13 -4.94
CA ILE A 85 13.69 -7.47 -5.04
C ILE A 85 12.82 -8.40 -5.88
N PHE A 86 11.53 -8.52 -5.58
CA PHE A 86 10.62 -9.38 -6.35
C PHE A 86 10.53 -8.93 -7.81
N TYR A 87 10.48 -7.63 -8.05
CA TYR A 87 10.46 -7.08 -9.40
C TYR A 87 11.78 -7.33 -10.15
N ALA A 88 12.92 -7.33 -9.47
CA ALA A 88 14.21 -7.70 -10.05
C ALA A 88 14.28 -9.17 -10.48
N PHE A 89 13.60 -10.06 -9.75
CA PHE A 89 13.56 -11.49 -10.03
C PHE A 89 12.38 -11.93 -10.90
N ARG A 90 11.59 -11.00 -11.45
CA ARG A 90 10.40 -11.33 -12.25
C ARG A 90 10.67 -12.28 -13.44
N ASP A 91 11.87 -12.21 -14.01
CA ASP A 91 12.27 -13.03 -15.15
C ASP A 91 12.44 -14.52 -14.76
N PHE A 92 12.60 -14.85 -13.47
CA PHE A 92 12.68 -16.22 -12.95
C PHE A 92 11.32 -16.86 -12.67
N ASN A 93 10.35 -16.06 -12.20
CA ASN A 93 8.99 -16.52 -11.95
C ASN A 93 8.01 -15.36 -12.13
N PRO A 94 7.01 -15.47 -13.04
CA PRO A 94 6.05 -14.40 -13.30
C PRO A 94 5.22 -14.02 -12.06
N ALA A 95 5.06 -14.92 -11.08
CA ALA A 95 4.36 -14.62 -9.83
C ALA A 95 5.06 -13.52 -9.01
N TYR A 96 6.38 -13.35 -9.14
CA TYR A 96 7.11 -12.32 -8.39
C TYR A 96 6.72 -10.90 -8.80
N GLU A 97 6.35 -10.67 -10.07
CA GLU A 97 5.87 -9.36 -10.49
C GLU A 97 4.55 -8.99 -9.78
N SER A 98 3.60 -9.92 -9.74
CA SER A 98 2.33 -9.73 -9.05
C SER A 98 2.51 -9.49 -7.55
N ILE A 99 3.42 -10.21 -6.89
CA ILE A 99 3.73 -10.03 -5.46
C ILE A 99 4.34 -8.64 -5.22
N GLY A 100 5.30 -8.24 -6.07
CA GLY A 100 5.94 -6.92 -5.98
C GLY A 100 4.94 -5.78 -6.15
N LEU A 101 4.05 -5.87 -7.15
CA LEU A 101 3.00 -4.88 -7.36
C LEU A 101 2.00 -4.82 -6.21
N THR A 102 1.62 -5.97 -5.66
CA THR A 102 0.73 -6.04 -4.49
C THR A 102 1.33 -5.30 -3.29
N LEU A 103 2.63 -5.49 -3.02
CA LEU A 103 3.36 -4.77 -1.97
C LEU A 103 3.41 -3.26 -2.20
N ALA A 104 3.57 -2.83 -3.46
CA ALA A 104 3.55 -1.41 -3.82
C ALA A 104 2.17 -0.79 -3.53
N PHE A 105 1.11 -1.39 -4.07
CA PHE A 105 -0.24 -0.90 -3.90
C PHE A 105 -0.71 -0.94 -2.45
N SER A 106 -0.37 -2.00 -1.70
CA SER A 106 -0.69 -2.08 -0.27
C SER A 106 -0.01 -0.98 0.54
N THR A 107 1.24 -0.64 0.22
CA THR A 107 1.98 0.44 0.88
C THR A 107 1.35 1.80 0.59
N CYS A 108 1.04 2.09 -0.68
CA CYS A 108 0.36 3.33 -1.06
C CYS A 108 -1.00 3.46 -0.38
N PHE A 109 -1.79 2.38 -0.38
CA PHE A 109 -3.10 2.35 0.27
C PHE A 109 -3.00 2.58 1.78
N LEU A 110 -2.04 1.93 2.46
CA LEU A 110 -1.84 2.10 3.89
C LEU A 110 -1.43 3.54 4.25
N MET A 111 -0.53 4.16 3.46
CA MET A 111 -0.15 5.56 3.64
C MET A 111 -1.33 6.51 3.44
N PHE A 112 -2.16 6.26 2.42
CA PHE A 112 -3.37 7.04 2.16
C PHE A 112 -4.38 6.90 3.32
N LEU A 113 -4.68 5.67 3.72
CA LEU A 113 -5.60 5.35 4.80
C LEU A 113 -5.15 5.99 6.12
N PHE A 114 -3.86 5.87 6.46
CA PHE A 114 -3.30 6.53 7.63
C PHE A 114 -3.48 8.06 7.56
N GLY A 115 -3.22 8.67 6.41
CA GLY A 115 -3.41 10.11 6.22
C GLY A 115 -4.87 10.56 6.38
N VAL A 116 -5.82 9.79 5.84
CA VAL A 116 -7.27 10.04 5.99
C VAL A 116 -7.70 9.92 7.45
N ILE A 117 -7.30 8.84 8.12
CA ILE A 117 -7.62 8.61 9.54
C ILE A 117 -7.03 9.71 10.40
N PHE A 118 -5.75 10.07 10.20
CA PHE A 118 -5.09 11.13 10.96
C PHE A 118 -5.81 12.48 10.78
N ARG A 119 -6.15 12.84 9.54
CA ARG A 119 -6.91 14.07 9.25
C ARG A 119 -8.29 14.03 9.91
N TYR A 120 -8.97 12.90 9.86
CA TYR A 120 -10.27 12.73 10.49
C TYR A 120 -10.19 12.90 12.02
N TYR A 121 -9.25 12.22 12.69
CA TYR A 121 -9.01 12.37 14.14
C TYR A 121 -8.61 13.80 14.52
N SER A 122 -7.83 14.49 13.68
CA SER A 122 -7.43 15.88 13.93
C SER A 122 -8.60 16.86 13.90
N LYS A 123 -9.65 16.57 13.12
CA LYS A 123 -10.81 17.44 12.93
C LYS A 123 -12.01 17.03 13.79
N PHE A 124 -12.15 15.74 14.09
CA PHE A 124 -13.27 15.18 14.83
C PHE A 124 -12.78 14.30 15.97
N SER A 125 -13.02 14.74 17.20
CA SER A 125 -12.82 13.92 18.40
C SER A 125 -13.84 12.77 18.40
N LEU A 126 -13.39 11.57 18.00
CA LEU A 126 -14.17 10.33 17.95
C LEU A 126 -14.69 9.83 19.32
N THR A 127 -14.31 10.50 20.41
CA THR A 127 -14.51 10.06 21.79
C THR A 127 -15.97 9.71 22.10
N ASN A 128 -16.96 10.37 21.49
CA ASN A 128 -18.38 10.10 21.81
C ASN A 128 -19.04 8.99 20.97
N LYS A 129 -18.43 8.52 19.85
CA LYS A 129 -19.05 7.50 18.96
C LYS A 129 -18.06 6.45 18.44
N LYS A 130 -16.91 6.27 19.10
CA LYS A 130 -15.87 5.30 18.73
C LYS A 130 -16.42 3.88 18.52
N LEU A 131 -17.30 3.44 19.41
CA LEU A 131 -17.96 2.13 19.32
C LEU A 131 -18.79 2.00 18.02
N LEU A 132 -19.58 3.01 17.69
CA LEU A 132 -20.44 3.01 16.49
C LEU A 132 -19.61 2.97 15.20
N TYR A 133 -18.48 3.67 15.17
CA TYR A 133 -17.55 3.61 14.03
C TYR A 133 -16.87 2.24 13.88
N ILE A 134 -16.43 1.65 15.00
CA ILE A 134 -15.87 0.29 14.98
C ILE A 134 -16.91 -0.70 14.47
N ILE A 135 -18.15 -0.61 14.95
CA ILE A 135 -19.25 -1.47 14.49
C ILE A 135 -19.49 -1.26 12.99
N LEU A 136 -19.57 -0.02 12.51
CA LEU A 136 -19.81 0.27 11.09
C LEU A 136 -18.69 -0.26 10.20
N ILE A 137 -17.42 -0.07 10.59
CA ILE A 137 -16.27 -0.60 9.85
C ILE A 137 -16.26 -2.13 9.88
N SER A 138 -16.54 -2.76 11.02
CA SER A 138 -16.61 -4.22 11.11
C SER A 138 -17.74 -4.79 10.26
N VAL A 139 -18.92 -4.14 10.23
CA VAL A 139 -20.04 -4.53 9.37
C VAL A 139 -19.66 -4.39 7.89
N LEU A 140 -19.05 -3.27 7.51
CA LEU A 140 -18.57 -3.05 6.14
C LEU A 140 -17.55 -4.12 5.74
N PHE A 141 -16.60 -4.43 6.63
CA PHE A 141 -15.59 -5.47 6.41
C PHE A 141 -16.24 -6.84 6.22
N PHE A 142 -17.24 -7.20 7.05
CA PHE A 142 -17.98 -8.45 6.90
C PHE A 142 -18.76 -8.52 5.58
N VAL A 143 -19.41 -7.42 5.17
CA VAL A 143 -20.12 -7.36 3.88
C VAL A 143 -19.16 -7.55 2.72
N VAL A 144 -18.02 -6.85 2.73
CA VAL A 144 -16.97 -7.01 1.71
C VAL A 144 -16.42 -8.43 1.73
N ALA A 145 -16.14 -9.00 2.91
CA ALA A 145 -15.64 -10.37 3.04
C ALA A 145 -16.61 -11.39 2.45
N ILE A 146 -17.90 -11.30 2.78
CA ILE A 146 -18.95 -12.15 2.20
C ILE A 146 -18.99 -11.99 0.68
N PHE A 147 -18.94 -10.75 0.19
CA PHE A 147 -18.97 -10.49 -1.25
C PHE A 147 -17.75 -11.07 -1.96
N THR A 148 -16.56 -10.92 -1.38
CA THR A 148 -15.33 -11.51 -1.92
C THR A 148 -15.36 -13.04 -1.87
N LEU A 149 -15.81 -13.64 -0.77
CA LEU A 149 -15.94 -15.09 -0.66
C LEU A 149 -16.93 -15.63 -1.68
N ARG A 150 -18.08 -14.97 -1.86
CA ARG A 150 -19.05 -15.33 -2.89
C ARG A 150 -18.47 -15.20 -4.30
N PHE A 151 -17.78 -14.09 -4.59
CA PHE A 151 -17.15 -13.87 -5.89
C PHE A 151 -16.08 -14.93 -6.23
N PHE A 152 -15.27 -15.34 -5.25
CA PHE A 152 -14.23 -16.35 -5.44
C PHE A 152 -14.71 -17.80 -5.23
N SER A 153 -15.92 -18.03 -4.71
CA SER A 153 -16.49 -19.35 -4.50
C SER A 153 -16.84 -20.06 -5.81
N GLY A 154 -16.94 -19.34 -6.93
CA GLY A 154 -17.30 -19.92 -8.22
C GLY A 154 -18.70 -20.55 -8.25
N GLU A 155 -19.59 -20.16 -7.33
CA GLU A 155 -20.94 -20.72 -7.18
C GLU A 155 -21.80 -20.43 -8.42
N ASP A 156 -21.63 -19.24 -9.00
CA ASP A 156 -22.33 -18.75 -10.21
C ASP A 156 -21.39 -18.85 -11.44
N ASN A 157 -21.03 -20.08 -11.84
CA ASN A 157 -20.10 -20.32 -12.95
C ASN A 157 -20.47 -21.56 -13.77
N TRP A 158 -19.94 -21.66 -14.99
CA TRP A 158 -20.13 -22.86 -15.82
C TRP A 158 -19.20 -23.97 -15.35
N ILE A 159 -19.74 -25.16 -15.11
CA ILE A 159 -18.96 -26.35 -14.79
C ILE A 159 -19.07 -27.36 -15.93
N TYR A 160 -17.97 -28.05 -16.22
CA TYR A 160 -17.95 -29.08 -17.25
C TYR A 160 -18.18 -30.45 -16.60
N VAL A 161 -19.30 -31.09 -16.91
CA VAL A 161 -19.68 -32.40 -16.37
C VAL A 161 -20.12 -33.31 -17.52
N ASN A 162 -19.47 -34.47 -17.65
CA ASN A 162 -19.82 -35.51 -18.63
C ASN A 162 -19.85 -35.02 -20.10
N GLY A 163 -18.89 -34.19 -20.51
CA GLY A 163 -18.78 -33.77 -21.90
C GLY A 163 -19.53 -32.49 -22.26
N ASN A 164 -20.35 -31.96 -21.34
CA ASN A 164 -21.18 -30.77 -21.57
C ASN A 164 -20.97 -29.71 -20.49
N TRP A 165 -21.04 -28.45 -20.90
CA TRP A 165 -21.13 -27.32 -19.99
C TRP A 165 -22.52 -27.32 -19.34
N THR A 166 -22.54 -27.53 -18.03
CA THR A 166 -23.75 -27.43 -17.22
C THR A 166 -23.67 -26.17 -16.39
N GLU A 167 -24.75 -25.40 -16.40
CA GLU A 167 -24.86 -24.18 -15.59
C GLU A 167 -24.89 -24.56 -14.10
N HIS A 168 -24.01 -23.94 -13.30
CA HIS A 168 -24.03 -24.05 -11.85
C HIS A 168 -24.31 -22.67 -11.27
N GLY A 169 -25.37 -22.57 -10.47
CA GLY A 169 -25.84 -21.29 -9.90
C GLY A 169 -26.70 -20.49 -10.87
N HIS A 170 -26.51 -19.16 -10.90
CA HIS A 170 -27.23 -18.23 -11.78
C HIS A 170 -26.21 -17.47 -12.64
N SER A 171 -25.81 -18.04 -13.79
CA SER A 171 -24.80 -17.44 -14.64
C SER A 171 -25.44 -16.44 -15.61
N ASP A 172 -25.11 -15.16 -15.47
CA ASP A 172 -25.62 -14.11 -16.37
C ASP A 172 -24.86 -14.05 -17.71
N PHE A 173 -23.91 -14.98 -17.94
CA PHE A 173 -23.00 -15.00 -19.09
C PHE A 173 -23.14 -16.31 -19.88
N PRO A 174 -23.04 -16.27 -21.22
CA PRO A 174 -23.26 -17.43 -22.08
C PRO A 174 -22.20 -18.53 -21.84
N ALA A 175 -22.58 -19.78 -22.11
CA ALA A 175 -21.70 -20.94 -21.97
C ALA A 175 -20.39 -20.76 -22.79
N PRO A 176 -19.24 -21.20 -22.26
CA PRO A 176 -17.98 -21.14 -22.97
C PRO A 176 -18.05 -21.94 -24.29
N SER A 177 -17.49 -21.40 -25.37
CA SER A 177 -17.50 -22.03 -26.70
C SER A 177 -16.31 -22.94 -26.99
N PHE A 178 -15.37 -23.07 -26.04
CA PHE A 178 -14.21 -23.94 -26.15
C PHE A 178 -14.46 -25.29 -25.44
N GLU A 179 -13.84 -26.35 -25.95
CA GLU A 179 -13.76 -27.65 -25.28
C GLU A 179 -12.80 -27.51 -24.09
N CYS A 180 -13.22 -27.95 -22.91
CA CYS A 180 -12.34 -28.02 -21.73
C CYS A 180 -11.38 -29.20 -21.91
N GLU A 181 -10.06 -28.95 -21.89
CA GLU A 181 -9.03 -29.99 -21.72
C GLU A 181 -8.96 -30.51 -20.28
#